data_AF-A0A9Q1MTA8-F1
#
_entry.id   AF-A0A9Q1MTA8-F1
#
_cell.length_a   1.000
_cell.length_b   1.000
_cell.length_c   1.000
_cell.angle_alpha   90.00
_cell.angle_beta   90.00
_cell.angle_gamma   90.00
#
_symmetry.space_group_name_H-M   'P 1'
#
loop_
_entity.id
_entity.type
_entity.pdbx_description
1 polymer ?
#
loop_
_entity_poly.entity_id
_entity_poly.type
_entity_poly.pdbx_seq_one_letter_code
_entity_poly.pdbx_strand_id
1 'polypeptide(L)'
;MHRNDMGNTILHEIATFDRLDSAAKVILNKAPSLLGMRNKCGETALYRVVRYKKVVMFDFLDEQVNQLFDVYEREACYYKLGGATILHAAICSEHFCLALLIAKKYDYLVNERDADGMTALQLLACNRQAFGIGEKYSFIKRSIYTRLSTEHKAIEREEDKKCYRVPMVESIRKKKQRYESVLELAKLMSDVSKRQEKEEQDGVAQAGQAVAKVAESSLFLATKSGCTEIIDEILKTYPQAVEYVDSEGRNVLHVAIKYRQMQFFDIVEKMGTPMRRLKRKITHQGNSLLHMVGVKEDSEIADMRSPALLLQENLLLFERVKNVCSAYFSEIINEEGKTAEELFTKENTTLRSEVNDWLKRTAENCTIVAVLIATVAFAAAYTIPGGPNQSTGYPVLLDQPFFVIFTIGDVLSITFALTSMINFLSILTSSFLLHEFRRSLPQKLTLGVTLLILSVSMMMLAFASTIILMIHYKERWTKIALSSMAFLPVTIFAVSYFPLYVSLWKNFNYSLRKLARAFPRCKFISGRPRDSPLPSSSSLHESESTKFGISTSYY
;
A
#
# COMPACT_ATOMS: atom_id res chain seq x y z
N MET A 1 17.27 -30.62 -42.67
CA MET A 1 16.66 -29.39 -42.09
C MET A 1 17.66 -28.73 -41.17
N HIS A 2 18.14 -27.54 -41.52
CA HIS A 2 19.10 -26.81 -40.68
C HIS A 2 18.41 -26.32 -39.40
N ARG A 3 19.09 -26.50 -38.26
CA ARG A 3 18.72 -25.95 -36.96
C ARG A 3 19.84 -25.02 -36.50
N ASN A 4 19.51 -23.95 -35.81
CA ASN A 4 20.54 -23.11 -35.19
C ASN A 4 21.09 -23.74 -33.90
N ASP A 5 22.03 -23.06 -33.24
CA ASP A 5 22.69 -23.56 -32.02
C ASP A 5 21.72 -23.85 -30.87
N MET A 6 20.55 -23.21 -30.86
CA MET A 6 19.47 -23.43 -29.88
C MET A 6 18.50 -24.55 -30.31
N GLY A 7 18.76 -25.20 -31.45
CA GLY A 7 17.90 -26.22 -32.03
C GLY A 7 16.63 -25.67 -32.70
N ASN A 8 16.54 -24.36 -32.90
CA ASN A 8 15.36 -23.74 -33.51
C ASN A 8 15.34 -24.03 -35.01
N THR A 9 14.15 -24.39 -35.51
CA THR A 9 13.88 -24.44 -36.95
C THR A 9 13.54 -23.04 -37.47
N ILE A 10 13.52 -22.86 -38.79
CA ILE A 10 13.03 -21.62 -39.41
C ILE A 10 11.63 -21.23 -38.88
N LEU A 11 10.75 -22.21 -38.65
CA LEU A 11 9.41 -21.95 -38.15
C LEU A 11 9.43 -21.40 -36.71
N HIS A 12 10.37 -21.83 -35.87
CA HIS A 12 10.54 -21.27 -34.52
C HIS A 12 10.97 -19.81 -34.53
N GLU A 13 11.79 -19.39 -35.50
CA GLU A 13 12.21 -17.99 -35.61
C GLU A 13 11.06 -17.13 -36.17
N ILE A 14 10.34 -17.64 -37.18
CA ILE A 14 9.17 -16.96 -37.75
C ILE A 14 8.05 -16.80 -36.71
N ALA A 15 7.84 -17.81 -35.86
CA ALA A 15 6.89 -17.78 -34.74
C ALA A 15 7.09 -16.60 -33.78
N THR A 16 8.25 -15.93 -33.81
CA THR A 16 8.51 -14.75 -32.97
C THR A 16 7.99 -13.44 -33.57
N PHE A 17 7.35 -13.45 -34.76
CA PHE A 17 6.85 -12.26 -35.46
C PHE A 17 5.42 -12.46 -35.98
N ASP A 18 4.50 -11.54 -35.65
CA ASP A 18 3.11 -11.60 -36.15
C ASP A 18 2.99 -11.35 -37.67
N ARG A 19 3.90 -10.56 -38.25
CA ARG A 19 3.80 -10.10 -39.65
C ARG A 19 4.32 -11.10 -40.70
N LEU A 20 4.71 -12.29 -40.26
CA LEU A 20 5.35 -13.31 -41.12
C LEU A 20 4.44 -14.53 -41.33
N ASP A 21 3.13 -14.39 -41.11
CA ASP A 21 2.10 -15.42 -41.34
C ASP A 21 2.13 -15.96 -42.77
N SER A 22 2.29 -15.08 -43.76
CA SER A 22 2.40 -15.44 -45.17
C SER A 22 3.65 -16.28 -45.46
N ALA A 23 4.78 -15.93 -44.82
CA ALA A 23 6.01 -16.71 -44.92
C ALA A 23 5.88 -18.07 -44.23
N ALA A 24 5.27 -18.10 -43.05
CA ALA A 24 4.96 -19.33 -42.31
C ALA A 24 4.10 -20.27 -43.18
N LYS A 25 3.07 -19.76 -43.86
CA LYS A 25 2.21 -20.54 -44.76
C LYS A 25 2.98 -21.21 -45.89
N VAL A 26 3.87 -20.47 -46.57
CA VAL A 26 4.69 -21.03 -47.66
C VAL A 26 5.61 -22.15 -47.15
N ILE A 27 6.15 -22.00 -45.94
CA ILE A 27 7.05 -22.98 -45.33
C ILE A 27 6.29 -24.23 -44.90
N LEU A 28 5.11 -24.06 -44.29
CA LEU A 28 4.26 -25.18 -43.87
C LEU A 28 3.71 -25.98 -45.05
N ASN A 29 3.39 -25.32 -46.17
CA ASN A 29 3.01 -26.01 -47.42
C ASN A 29 4.12 -26.91 -47.96
N LYS A 30 5.39 -26.56 -47.74
CA LYS A 30 6.54 -27.36 -48.19
C LYS A 30 6.97 -28.41 -47.16
N ALA A 31 6.82 -28.12 -45.87
CA ALA A 31 7.31 -28.95 -44.78
C ALA A 31 6.40 -28.86 -43.54
N PRO A 32 5.24 -29.56 -43.54
CA PRO A 32 4.28 -29.51 -42.44
C PRO A 32 4.82 -30.13 -41.14
N SER A 33 5.77 -31.07 -41.23
CA SER A 33 6.40 -31.71 -40.07
C SER A 33 7.15 -30.72 -39.15
N LEU A 34 7.43 -29.50 -39.61
CA LEU A 34 8.06 -28.45 -38.79
C LEU A 34 7.20 -28.01 -37.60
N LEU A 35 5.87 -28.18 -37.66
CA LEU A 35 4.95 -27.80 -36.57
C LEU A 35 5.20 -28.59 -35.29
N GLY A 36 5.45 -29.89 -35.41
CA GLY A 36 5.69 -30.80 -34.28
C GLY A 36 7.14 -30.84 -33.80
N MET A 37 8.06 -30.17 -34.50
CA MET A 37 9.47 -30.18 -34.10
C MET A 37 9.70 -29.37 -32.84
N ARG A 38 10.57 -29.89 -31.98
CA ARG A 38 10.99 -29.24 -30.74
C ARG A 38 12.43 -28.72 -30.85
N ASN A 39 12.68 -27.56 -30.26
CA ASN A 39 14.03 -27.03 -30.07
C ASN A 39 14.76 -27.69 -28.89
N LYS A 40 16.00 -27.27 -28.56
CA LYS A 40 16.75 -27.83 -27.42
C LYS A 40 16.09 -27.58 -26.07
N CYS A 41 15.29 -26.52 -25.96
CA CYS A 41 14.46 -26.25 -24.79
C CYS A 41 13.18 -27.10 -24.76
N GLY A 42 12.89 -27.89 -25.80
CA GLY A 42 11.69 -28.71 -25.87
C GLY A 42 10.44 -28.00 -26.37
N GLU A 43 10.57 -26.77 -26.86
CA GLU A 43 9.45 -25.92 -27.27
C GLU A 43 9.12 -26.20 -28.73
N THR A 44 7.83 -26.21 -29.05
CA THR A 44 7.33 -26.19 -30.44
C THR A 44 7.26 -24.75 -30.95
N ALA A 45 7.07 -24.60 -32.26
CA ALA A 45 6.83 -23.28 -32.86
C ALA A 45 5.61 -22.61 -32.21
N LEU A 46 4.52 -23.35 -32.00
CA LEU A 46 3.29 -22.85 -31.36
C LEU A 46 3.52 -22.40 -29.91
N TYR A 47 4.25 -23.18 -29.11
CA TYR A 47 4.59 -22.79 -27.74
C TYR A 47 5.40 -21.48 -27.71
N ARG A 48 6.31 -21.33 -28.67
CA ARG A 48 7.16 -20.14 -28.77
C ARG A 48 6.35 -18.89 -29.14
N VAL A 49 5.38 -19.00 -30.04
CA VAL A 49 4.47 -17.89 -30.37
C VAL A 49 3.84 -17.30 -29.10
N VAL A 50 3.35 -18.15 -28.20
CA VAL A 50 2.73 -17.73 -26.95
C VAL A 50 3.73 -17.02 -26.04
N ARG A 51 4.93 -17.59 -25.88
CA ARG A 51 6.01 -17.00 -25.08
C ARG A 51 6.42 -15.60 -25.58
N TYR A 52 6.41 -15.39 -26.89
CA TYR A 52 6.74 -14.09 -27.52
C TYR A 52 5.53 -13.18 -27.74
N LYS A 53 4.35 -13.54 -27.20
CA LYS A 53 3.15 -12.70 -27.17
C LYS A 53 2.61 -12.36 -28.56
N LYS A 54 2.65 -13.33 -29.48
CA LYS A 54 2.28 -13.14 -30.89
C LYS A 54 0.89 -13.70 -31.17
N VAL A 55 -0.15 -12.88 -30.98
CA VAL A 55 -1.55 -13.34 -31.03
C VAL A 55 -1.98 -13.73 -32.44
N VAL A 56 -1.60 -12.95 -33.46
CA VAL A 56 -2.01 -13.23 -34.85
C VAL A 56 -1.33 -14.49 -35.37
N MET A 57 -0.03 -14.64 -35.07
CA MET A 57 0.70 -15.85 -35.41
C MET A 57 0.19 -17.07 -34.61
N PHE A 58 -0.37 -16.87 -33.41
CA PHE A 58 -0.98 -17.95 -32.63
C PHE A 58 -2.20 -18.49 -33.33
N ASP A 59 -3.15 -17.62 -33.68
CA ASP A 59 -4.37 -18.04 -34.38
C ASP A 59 -4.03 -18.77 -35.69
N PHE A 60 -3.04 -18.26 -36.44
CA PHE A 60 -2.59 -18.89 -37.68
C PHE A 60 -1.98 -20.28 -37.45
N LEU A 61 -0.97 -20.41 -36.57
CA LEU A 61 -0.33 -21.72 -36.34
C LEU A 61 -1.28 -22.71 -35.70
N ASP A 62 -2.15 -22.26 -34.82
CA ASP A 62 -3.15 -23.09 -34.16
C ASP A 62 -4.18 -23.62 -35.16
N GLU A 63 -4.62 -22.81 -36.14
CA GLU A 63 -5.43 -23.29 -37.25
C GLU A 63 -4.69 -24.34 -38.10
N GLN A 64 -3.41 -24.12 -38.40
CA GLN A 64 -2.60 -25.07 -39.17
C GLN A 64 -2.39 -26.40 -38.43
N VAL A 65 -2.15 -26.36 -37.11
CA VAL A 65 -2.07 -27.58 -36.28
C VAL A 65 -3.41 -28.31 -36.29
N ASN A 66 -4.54 -27.60 -36.20
CA ASN A 66 -5.86 -28.21 -36.26
C ASN A 66 -6.19 -28.85 -37.61
N GLN A 67 -5.65 -28.32 -38.71
CA GLN A 67 -5.88 -28.84 -40.07
C GLN A 67 -4.96 -30.01 -40.44
N LEU A 68 -3.69 -29.96 -40.01
CA LEU A 68 -2.65 -30.86 -40.51
C LEU A 68 -2.38 -32.05 -39.59
N PHE A 69 -2.65 -31.94 -38.28
CA PHE A 69 -2.32 -32.94 -37.28
C PHE A 69 -3.57 -33.60 -36.70
N ASP A 70 -3.44 -34.90 -36.43
CA ASP A 70 -4.44 -35.68 -35.71
C ASP A 70 -4.45 -35.29 -34.22
N VAL A 71 -5.45 -35.75 -33.46
CA VAL A 71 -5.71 -35.36 -32.06
C VAL A 71 -4.46 -35.51 -31.19
N TYR A 72 -3.73 -36.62 -31.31
CA TYR A 72 -2.54 -36.89 -30.50
C TYR A 72 -1.34 -35.97 -30.84
N GLU A 73 -1.11 -35.71 -32.13
CA GLU A 73 -0.03 -34.84 -32.58
C GLU A 73 -0.31 -33.37 -32.26
N ARG A 74 -1.59 -32.98 -32.27
CA ARG A 74 -2.07 -31.67 -31.85
C ARG A 74 -1.83 -31.45 -30.37
N GLU A 75 -2.23 -32.40 -29.52
CA GLU A 75 -1.99 -32.33 -28.08
C GLU A 75 -0.50 -32.12 -27.80
N ALA A 76 0.37 -32.92 -28.41
CA ALA A 76 1.82 -32.78 -28.25
C ALA A 76 2.32 -31.35 -28.57
N CYS A 77 1.68 -30.61 -29.49
CA CYS A 77 2.07 -29.25 -29.84
C CYS A 77 1.77 -28.21 -28.74
N TYR A 78 0.83 -28.50 -27.84
CA TYR A 78 0.43 -27.62 -26.73
C TYR A 78 1.31 -27.76 -25.49
N TYR A 79 2.16 -28.78 -25.42
CA TYR A 79 3.08 -28.99 -24.30
C TYR A 79 4.51 -28.69 -24.73
N LYS A 80 5.32 -28.17 -23.81
CA LYS A 80 6.79 -28.16 -23.88
C LYS A 80 7.34 -29.49 -23.37
N LEU A 81 8.54 -29.88 -23.81
CA LEU A 81 9.29 -30.97 -23.19
C LEU A 81 9.52 -30.62 -21.70
N GLY A 82 8.94 -31.40 -20.79
CA GLY A 82 8.86 -31.07 -19.37
C GLY A 82 7.46 -30.77 -18.85
N GLY A 83 6.41 -30.81 -19.69
CA GLY A 83 5.01 -30.83 -19.24
C GLY A 83 4.31 -29.47 -19.16
N ALA A 84 5.02 -28.34 -19.23
CA ALA A 84 4.39 -27.02 -19.23
C ALA A 84 3.52 -26.80 -20.47
N THR A 85 2.25 -26.42 -20.28
CA THR A 85 1.31 -26.15 -21.38
C THR A 85 1.49 -24.74 -21.95
N ILE A 86 0.91 -24.50 -23.14
CA ILE A 86 0.80 -23.15 -23.71
C ILE A 86 0.06 -22.17 -22.78
N LEU A 87 -0.85 -22.64 -21.93
CA LEU A 87 -1.53 -21.78 -20.96
C LEU A 87 -0.56 -21.30 -19.86
N HIS A 88 0.28 -22.19 -19.33
CA HIS A 88 1.34 -21.82 -18.39
C HIS A 88 2.29 -20.78 -19.02
N ALA A 89 2.68 -20.99 -20.28
CA ALA A 89 3.51 -20.03 -21.01
C ALA A 89 2.86 -18.66 -21.19
N ALA A 90 1.54 -18.61 -21.44
CA ALA A 90 0.79 -17.37 -21.60
C ALA A 90 0.71 -16.57 -20.29
N ILE A 91 0.54 -17.26 -19.15
CA ILE A 91 0.51 -16.63 -17.82
C ILE A 91 1.91 -16.16 -17.40
N CYS A 92 2.94 -16.99 -17.56
CA CYS A 92 4.32 -16.63 -17.25
C CYS A 92 4.84 -15.47 -18.12
N SER A 93 4.38 -15.38 -19.37
CA SER A 93 4.68 -14.23 -20.23
C SER A 93 3.79 -13.01 -19.95
N GLU A 94 2.86 -13.07 -19.00
CA GLU A 94 1.92 -11.99 -18.64
C GLU A 94 1.03 -11.52 -19.80
N HIS A 95 0.69 -12.42 -20.73
CA HIS A 95 -0.19 -12.11 -21.86
C HIS A 95 -1.61 -12.62 -21.63
N PHE A 96 -2.29 -12.04 -20.63
CA PHE A 96 -3.56 -12.56 -20.11
C PHE A 96 -4.71 -12.61 -21.12
N CYS A 97 -4.73 -11.73 -22.13
CA CYS A 97 -5.73 -11.83 -23.21
C CYS A 97 -5.56 -13.12 -24.02
N LEU A 98 -4.31 -13.52 -24.30
CA LEU A 98 -4.02 -14.76 -25.02
C LEU A 98 -4.23 -15.97 -24.11
N ALA A 99 -3.87 -15.86 -22.82
CA ALA A 99 -4.16 -16.90 -21.83
C ALA A 99 -5.67 -17.15 -21.70
N LEU A 100 -6.50 -16.09 -21.68
CA LEU A 100 -7.96 -16.18 -21.67
C LEU A 100 -8.50 -16.86 -22.92
N LEU A 101 -7.96 -16.53 -24.11
CA LEU A 101 -8.34 -17.18 -25.37
C LEU A 101 -7.99 -18.68 -25.35
N ILE A 102 -6.78 -19.03 -24.91
CA ILE A 102 -6.33 -20.42 -24.78
C ILE A 102 -7.23 -21.18 -23.79
N ALA A 103 -7.51 -20.61 -22.62
CA ALA A 103 -8.35 -21.26 -21.60
C ALA A 103 -9.82 -21.42 -22.05
N LYS A 104 -10.34 -20.49 -22.87
CA LYS A 104 -11.67 -20.62 -23.50
C LYS A 104 -11.71 -21.72 -24.57
N LYS A 105 -10.62 -21.89 -25.32
CA LYS A 105 -10.54 -22.82 -26.45
C LYS A 105 -10.17 -24.24 -26.02
N TYR A 106 -9.34 -24.37 -24.99
CA TYR A 106 -8.75 -25.61 -24.51
C TYR A 106 -8.95 -25.72 -22.98
N ASP A 107 -10.19 -25.98 -22.57
CA ASP A 107 -10.59 -26.07 -21.16
C ASP A 107 -9.90 -27.20 -20.39
N TYR A 108 -9.61 -28.33 -21.06
CA TYR A 108 -8.84 -29.44 -20.50
C TYR A 108 -7.41 -29.04 -20.06
N LEU A 109 -6.82 -27.97 -20.63
CA LEU A 109 -5.50 -27.48 -20.23
C LEU A 109 -5.50 -26.69 -18.90
N VAL A 110 -6.66 -26.36 -18.34
CA VAL A 110 -6.77 -25.50 -17.14
C VAL A 110 -6.22 -26.17 -15.88
N ASN A 111 -6.52 -27.46 -15.70
CA ASN A 111 -6.12 -28.24 -14.53
C ASN A 111 -4.82 -29.05 -14.75
N GLU A 112 -4.22 -28.94 -15.94
CA GLU A 112 -2.91 -29.52 -16.22
C GLU A 112 -1.83 -28.95 -15.30
N ARG A 113 -0.85 -29.78 -14.98
CA ARG A 113 0.27 -29.41 -14.11
C ARG A 113 1.54 -29.23 -14.95
N ASP A 114 2.25 -28.15 -14.69
CA ASP A 114 3.57 -27.94 -15.28
C ASP A 114 4.67 -28.82 -14.62
N ALA A 115 5.92 -28.59 -15.01
CA ALA A 115 7.09 -29.30 -14.49
C ALA A 115 7.24 -29.17 -12.96
N ASP A 116 6.77 -28.06 -12.39
CA ASP A 116 6.83 -27.78 -10.95
C ASP A 116 5.59 -28.32 -10.21
N GLY A 117 4.69 -29.01 -10.93
CA GLY A 117 3.45 -29.57 -10.39
C GLY A 117 2.35 -28.53 -10.18
N MET A 118 2.52 -27.32 -10.71
CA MET A 118 1.65 -26.17 -10.54
C MET A 118 0.64 -26.10 -11.68
N THR A 119 -0.59 -25.76 -11.35
CA THR A 119 -1.63 -25.42 -12.34
C THR A 119 -1.51 -23.96 -12.76
N ALA A 120 -2.12 -23.64 -13.88
CA ALA A 120 -2.18 -22.28 -14.38
C ALA A 120 -2.83 -21.30 -13.36
N LEU A 121 -3.81 -21.74 -12.55
CA LEU A 121 -4.44 -20.90 -11.52
C LEU A 121 -3.47 -20.60 -10.37
N GLN A 122 -2.68 -21.59 -9.96
CA GLN A 122 -1.66 -21.44 -8.93
C GLN A 122 -0.52 -20.51 -9.40
N LEU A 123 -0.11 -20.58 -10.66
CA LEU A 123 0.84 -19.61 -11.23
C LEU A 123 0.29 -18.18 -11.21
N LEU A 124 -0.99 -18.01 -11.54
CA LEU A 124 -1.65 -16.71 -11.48
C LEU A 124 -1.71 -16.19 -10.04
N ALA A 125 -1.99 -17.07 -9.08
CA ALA A 125 -2.00 -16.78 -7.64
C ALA A 125 -0.66 -16.28 -7.12
N CYS A 126 0.45 -16.69 -7.74
CA CYS A 126 1.79 -16.19 -7.38
C CYS A 126 2.09 -14.79 -7.95
N ASN A 127 1.37 -14.31 -8.97
CA ASN A 127 1.67 -13.06 -9.67
C ASN A 127 0.81 -11.88 -9.19
N ARG A 128 1.19 -11.26 -8.06
CA ARG A 128 0.52 -10.03 -7.56
C ARG A 128 0.62 -8.84 -8.51
N GLN A 129 1.70 -8.74 -9.26
CA GLN A 129 1.91 -7.62 -10.18
C GLN A 129 0.89 -7.64 -11.34
N ALA A 130 0.37 -8.82 -11.70
CA ALA A 130 -0.70 -8.96 -12.68
C ALA A 130 -1.96 -8.16 -12.33
N PHE A 131 -2.29 -8.03 -11.04
CA PHE A 131 -3.50 -7.40 -10.54
C PHE A 131 -3.32 -5.93 -10.15
N GLY A 132 -2.18 -5.30 -10.47
CA GLY A 132 -1.73 -4.00 -9.99
C GLY A 132 -2.71 -2.81 -10.11
N ILE A 133 -3.73 -2.77 -9.26
CA ILE A 133 -4.65 -1.63 -9.02
C ILE A 133 -4.43 -1.04 -7.61
N GLY A 134 -3.43 -1.52 -6.87
CA GLY A 134 -3.03 -0.95 -5.56
C GLY A 134 -2.45 0.46 -5.61
N GLU A 135 -2.07 0.99 -6.79
CA GLU A 135 -1.67 2.39 -6.91
C GLU A 135 -2.92 3.28 -6.78
N LYS A 136 -3.01 4.05 -5.69
CA LYS A 136 -3.99 5.13 -5.54
C LYS A 136 -3.80 6.11 -6.69
N TYR A 137 -4.57 5.94 -7.77
CA TYR A 137 -4.58 6.87 -8.89
C TYR A 137 -4.84 8.29 -8.37
N SER A 138 -4.03 9.25 -8.82
CA SER A 138 -4.38 10.67 -8.66
C SER A 138 -5.76 10.92 -9.28
N PHE A 139 -6.46 11.94 -8.80
CA PHE A 139 -7.85 12.23 -9.18
C PHE A 139 -8.09 12.22 -10.71
N ILE A 140 -7.11 12.70 -11.49
CA ILE A 140 -7.12 12.74 -12.95
C ILE A 140 -7.09 11.33 -13.56
N LYS A 141 -6.15 10.47 -13.12
CA LYS A 141 -6.04 9.08 -13.64
C LYS A 141 -7.29 8.26 -13.30
N ARG A 142 -7.90 8.49 -12.13
CA ARG A 142 -9.14 7.81 -11.71
C ARG A 142 -10.32 8.19 -12.61
N SER A 143 -10.45 9.46 -12.99
CA SER A 143 -11.53 9.95 -13.85
C SER A 143 -11.41 9.43 -15.29
N ILE A 144 -10.20 9.23 -15.80
CA ILE A 144 -9.96 8.61 -17.10
C ILE A 144 -10.31 7.11 -17.06
N TYR A 145 -9.91 6.42 -16.00
CA TYR A 145 -10.16 4.98 -15.83
C TYR A 145 -11.66 4.62 -15.80
N THR A 146 -12.49 5.42 -15.10
CA THR A 146 -13.94 5.18 -15.00
C THR A 146 -14.70 5.44 -16.29
N ARG A 147 -14.18 6.32 -17.17
CA ARG A 147 -14.82 6.68 -18.44
C ARG A 147 -14.38 5.82 -19.62
N LEU A 148 -13.26 5.09 -19.50
CA LEU A 148 -12.80 4.15 -20.52
C LEU A 148 -13.71 2.92 -20.54
N SER A 149 -14.52 2.75 -21.59
CA SER A 149 -15.19 1.48 -21.88
C SER A 149 -14.26 0.57 -22.66
N THR A 150 -14.09 -0.66 -22.21
CA THR A 150 -13.27 -1.71 -22.84
C THR A 150 -14.21 -2.77 -23.41
N GLU A 151 -14.52 -2.69 -24.71
CA GLU A 151 -15.06 -3.85 -25.43
C GLU A 151 -13.98 -4.92 -25.53
N HIS A 152 -14.31 -6.16 -25.17
CA HIS A 152 -13.42 -7.32 -25.25
C HIS A 152 -13.23 -7.75 -26.72
N LYS A 153 -12.43 -7.00 -27.48
CA LYS A 153 -11.95 -7.45 -28.79
C LYS A 153 -10.59 -8.10 -28.61
N ALA A 154 -10.51 -9.41 -28.88
CA ALA A 154 -9.29 -10.20 -28.85
C ALA A 154 -8.26 -9.76 -29.92
N ILE A 155 -8.69 -8.95 -30.89
CA ILE A 155 -7.90 -8.50 -32.04
C ILE A 155 -8.09 -6.98 -32.19
N GLU A 156 -7.04 -6.19 -31.96
CA GLU A 156 -7.04 -4.77 -32.32
C GLU A 156 -6.86 -4.63 -33.84
N ARG A 157 -7.90 -4.19 -34.55
CA ARG A 157 -7.75 -3.72 -35.94
C ARG A 157 -7.07 -2.35 -35.91
N GLU A 158 -6.22 -2.04 -36.90
CA GLU A 158 -5.48 -0.76 -36.96
C GLU A 158 -6.38 0.49 -36.90
N GLU A 159 -7.65 0.35 -37.25
CA GLU A 159 -8.64 1.43 -37.25
C GLU A 159 -9.01 1.93 -35.84
N ASP A 160 -8.93 1.08 -34.80
CA ASP A 160 -9.23 1.43 -33.40
C ASP A 160 -8.14 2.33 -32.74
N LYS A 161 -6.93 2.38 -33.33
CA LYS A 161 -5.81 3.19 -32.84
C LYS A 161 -6.01 4.70 -33.05
N LYS A 162 -6.93 5.10 -33.94
CA LYS A 162 -7.13 6.52 -34.30
C LYS A 162 -7.78 7.35 -33.17
N CYS A 163 -8.48 6.72 -32.22
CA CYS A 163 -9.30 7.45 -31.24
C CYS A 163 -8.57 7.84 -29.94
N TYR A 164 -7.32 7.42 -29.72
CA TYR A 164 -6.59 7.65 -28.46
C TYR A 164 -5.13 8.07 -28.70
N ARG A 165 -4.90 9.27 -29.24
CA ARG A 165 -3.56 9.82 -29.49
C ARG A 165 -2.75 10.21 -28.24
N VAL A 166 -3.29 10.04 -27.03
CA VAL A 166 -2.61 10.47 -25.79
C VAL A 166 -1.93 9.26 -25.12
N PRO A 167 -0.59 9.22 -25.02
CA PRO A 167 0.15 8.09 -24.44
C PRO A 167 -0.29 7.72 -23.01
N MET A 168 -0.73 8.71 -22.23
CA MET A 168 -1.25 8.50 -20.88
C MET A 168 -2.59 7.74 -20.88
N VAL A 169 -3.49 8.00 -21.82
CA VAL A 169 -4.77 7.29 -21.91
C VAL A 169 -4.56 5.87 -22.42
N GLU A 170 -3.65 5.69 -23.38
CA GLU A 170 -3.29 4.38 -23.91
C GLU A 170 -2.67 3.47 -22.84
N SER A 171 -1.76 4.01 -22.02
CA SER A 171 -1.17 3.25 -20.90
C SER A 171 -2.20 2.87 -19.84
N ILE A 172 -3.15 3.75 -19.50
CA ILE A 172 -4.25 3.44 -18.56
C ILE A 172 -5.18 2.39 -19.14
N ARG A 173 -5.54 2.48 -20.43
CA ARG A 173 -6.36 1.49 -21.13
C ARG A 173 -5.70 0.12 -21.15
N LYS A 174 -4.42 0.03 -21.55
CA LYS A 174 -3.65 -1.23 -21.56
C LYS A 174 -3.60 -1.87 -20.16
N LYS A 175 -3.39 -1.08 -19.10
CA LYS A 175 -3.45 -1.56 -17.71
C LYS A 175 -4.86 -2.05 -17.32
N LYS A 176 -5.91 -1.33 -17.71
CA LYS A 176 -7.30 -1.71 -17.44
C LYS A 176 -7.67 -3.03 -18.13
N GLN A 177 -7.37 -3.15 -19.42
CA GLN A 177 -7.60 -4.37 -20.18
C GLN A 177 -6.81 -5.54 -19.61
N ARG A 178 -5.54 -5.34 -19.24
CA ARG A 178 -4.72 -6.35 -18.55
C ARG A 178 -5.44 -6.86 -17.31
N TYR A 179 -5.91 -5.96 -16.44
CA TYR A 179 -6.61 -6.33 -15.22
C TYR A 179 -7.93 -7.08 -15.47
N GLU A 180 -8.77 -6.59 -16.39
CA GLU A 180 -10.04 -7.23 -16.73
C GLU A 180 -9.83 -8.64 -17.29
N SER A 181 -8.87 -8.82 -18.20
CA SER A 181 -8.52 -10.12 -18.76
C SER A 181 -8.00 -11.10 -17.69
N VAL A 182 -7.21 -10.61 -16.73
CA VAL A 182 -6.71 -11.46 -15.62
C VAL A 182 -7.87 -11.91 -14.72
N LEU A 183 -8.78 -10.99 -14.38
CA LEU A 183 -9.93 -11.29 -13.54
C LEU A 183 -10.91 -12.25 -14.22
N GLU A 184 -11.17 -12.06 -15.51
CA GLU A 184 -11.99 -12.99 -16.29
C GLU A 184 -11.32 -14.36 -16.44
N LEU A 185 -10.00 -14.40 -16.63
CA LEU A 185 -9.24 -15.65 -16.67
C LEU A 185 -9.34 -16.40 -15.35
N ALA A 186 -9.14 -15.73 -14.21
CA ALA A 186 -9.25 -16.35 -12.89
C ALA A 186 -10.65 -16.93 -12.62
N LYS A 187 -11.70 -16.21 -13.03
CA LYS A 187 -13.10 -16.66 -12.98
C LYS A 187 -13.31 -17.91 -13.83
N LEU A 188 -12.92 -17.83 -15.10
CA LEU A 188 -13.10 -18.93 -16.05
C LEU A 188 -12.40 -20.19 -15.57
N MET A 189 -11.17 -20.06 -15.06
CA MET A 189 -10.42 -21.20 -14.56
C MET A 189 -11.09 -21.81 -13.33
N SER A 190 -11.58 -20.98 -12.41
CA SER A 190 -12.32 -21.45 -11.22
C SER A 190 -13.61 -22.17 -11.62
N ASP A 191 -14.34 -21.65 -12.60
CA ASP A 191 -15.57 -22.25 -13.12
C ASP A 191 -15.32 -23.55 -13.91
N VAL A 192 -14.23 -23.62 -14.68
CA VAL A 192 -13.81 -24.84 -15.38
C VAL A 192 -13.42 -25.92 -14.37
N SER A 193 -12.61 -25.58 -13.37
CA SER A 193 -12.24 -26.52 -12.31
C SER A 193 -13.48 -27.07 -11.60
N LYS A 194 -14.45 -26.20 -11.27
CA LYS A 194 -15.70 -26.62 -10.63
C LYS A 194 -16.60 -27.48 -11.50
N ARG A 195 -16.58 -27.29 -12.82
CA ARG A 195 -17.33 -28.13 -13.77
C ARG A 195 -16.73 -29.52 -13.87
N GLN A 196 -15.41 -29.61 -14.05
CA GLN A 196 -14.69 -30.88 -14.13
C GLN A 196 -14.84 -31.70 -12.83
N GLU A 197 -14.81 -31.04 -11.66
CA GLU A 197 -15.08 -31.70 -10.38
C GLU A 197 -16.47 -32.37 -10.30
N LYS A 198 -17.50 -31.73 -10.87
CA LYS A 198 -18.87 -32.28 -10.86
C LYS A 198 -19.04 -33.43 -11.84
N GLU A 199 -18.46 -33.32 -13.03
CA GLU A 199 -18.51 -34.36 -14.07
C GLU A 199 -17.79 -35.65 -13.62
N GLU A 200 -16.72 -35.52 -12.82
CA GLU A 200 -15.97 -36.66 -12.30
C GLU A 200 -16.58 -37.30 -11.04
N GLN A 201 -17.42 -36.57 -10.28
CA GLN A 201 -18.14 -37.13 -9.12
C GLN A 201 -19.13 -38.24 -9.51
N ASP A 202 -19.61 -38.25 -10.76
CA ASP A 202 -20.47 -39.31 -11.30
C ASP A 202 -19.67 -40.56 -11.76
N GLY A 203 -18.33 -40.52 -11.75
CA GLY A 203 -17.46 -41.61 -12.25
C GLY A 203 -16.37 -42.11 -11.29
N VAL A 204 -15.65 -41.24 -10.55
CA VAL A 204 -14.51 -41.63 -9.67
C VAL A 204 -14.28 -40.60 -8.55
N ALA A 205 -14.45 -41.00 -7.28
CA ALA A 205 -14.33 -40.12 -6.10
C ALA A 205 -12.93 -39.47 -5.87
N GLN A 206 -11.87 -39.98 -6.51
CA GLN A 206 -10.49 -39.53 -6.28
C GLN A 206 -10.13 -38.21 -7.02
N ALA A 207 -10.77 -37.91 -8.15
CA ALA A 207 -10.42 -36.76 -8.97
C ALA A 207 -11.03 -35.44 -8.44
N GLY A 208 -12.26 -35.48 -7.90
CA GLY A 208 -12.86 -34.34 -7.20
C GLY A 208 -12.06 -33.88 -5.97
N GLN A 209 -11.39 -34.81 -5.29
CA GLN A 209 -10.48 -34.48 -4.19
C GLN A 209 -9.20 -33.75 -4.67
N ALA A 210 -8.76 -34.00 -5.91
CA ALA A 210 -7.61 -33.33 -6.50
C ALA A 210 -7.93 -31.87 -6.88
N VAL A 211 -9.14 -31.59 -7.39
CA VAL A 211 -9.58 -30.23 -7.74
C VAL A 211 -9.76 -29.35 -6.51
N ALA A 212 -10.41 -29.88 -5.45
CA ALA A 212 -10.51 -29.17 -4.17
C ALA A 212 -9.14 -28.81 -3.61
N LYS A 213 -8.16 -29.73 -3.70
CA LYS A 213 -6.77 -29.51 -3.28
C LYS A 213 -6.07 -28.41 -4.10
N VAL A 214 -6.40 -28.26 -5.38
CA VAL A 214 -5.88 -27.16 -6.22
C VAL A 214 -6.44 -25.81 -5.75
N ALA A 215 -7.74 -25.72 -5.44
CA ALA A 215 -8.34 -24.49 -4.92
C ALA A 215 -7.73 -24.09 -3.56
N GLU A 216 -7.55 -25.05 -2.66
CA GLU A 216 -6.93 -24.87 -1.35
C GLU A 216 -5.48 -24.37 -1.45
N SER A 217 -4.66 -25.03 -2.28
CA SER A 217 -3.29 -24.61 -2.52
C SER A 217 -3.20 -23.24 -3.21
N SER A 218 -4.09 -22.97 -4.18
CA SER A 218 -4.17 -21.67 -4.87
C SER A 218 -4.51 -20.54 -3.90
N LEU A 219 -5.41 -20.77 -2.93
CA LEU A 219 -5.75 -19.80 -1.90
C LEU A 219 -4.54 -19.43 -1.03
N PHE A 220 -3.75 -20.42 -0.63
CA PHE A 220 -2.53 -20.21 0.18
C PHE A 220 -1.46 -19.45 -0.60
N LEU A 221 -1.25 -19.79 -1.88
CA LEU A 221 -0.31 -19.09 -2.75
C LEU A 221 -0.74 -17.63 -2.99
N ALA A 222 -2.03 -17.40 -3.24
CA ALA A 222 -2.60 -16.05 -3.37
C ALA A 222 -2.47 -15.26 -2.06
N THR A 223 -2.60 -15.92 -0.91
CA THR A 223 -2.41 -15.31 0.41
C THR A 223 -0.95 -15.01 0.70
N LYS A 224 0.00 -15.82 0.21
CA LYS A 224 1.43 -15.53 0.34
C LYS A 224 1.83 -14.34 -0.52
N SER A 225 1.37 -14.31 -1.78
CA SER A 225 1.69 -13.25 -2.73
C SER A 225 0.94 -11.93 -2.47
N GLY A 226 -0.24 -11.99 -1.84
CA GLY A 226 -1.11 -10.84 -1.62
C GLY A 226 -2.04 -10.52 -2.81
N CYS A 227 -2.45 -11.52 -3.58
CA CYS A 227 -3.40 -11.39 -4.69
C CYS A 227 -4.86 -11.42 -4.18
N THR A 228 -5.35 -10.31 -3.65
CA THR A 228 -6.70 -10.20 -3.07
C THR A 228 -7.82 -10.58 -4.03
N GLU A 229 -7.66 -10.28 -5.33
CA GLU A 229 -8.64 -10.54 -6.37
C GLU A 229 -8.86 -12.02 -6.61
N ILE A 230 -7.78 -12.81 -6.62
CA ILE A 230 -7.86 -14.27 -6.75
C ILE A 230 -8.49 -14.86 -5.50
N ILE A 231 -8.12 -14.34 -4.32
CA ILE A 231 -8.69 -14.82 -3.06
C ILE A 231 -10.21 -14.60 -3.05
N ASP A 232 -10.68 -13.41 -3.43
CA ASP A 232 -12.12 -13.12 -3.53
C ASP A 232 -12.83 -14.06 -4.50
N GLU A 233 -12.20 -14.42 -5.62
CA GLU A 233 -12.80 -15.30 -6.62
C GLU A 233 -12.85 -16.77 -6.17
N ILE A 234 -11.75 -17.26 -5.56
CA ILE A 234 -11.71 -18.60 -4.98
C ILE A 234 -12.76 -18.72 -3.87
N LEU A 235 -12.88 -17.74 -2.98
CA LEU A 235 -13.83 -17.81 -1.87
C LEU A 235 -15.29 -17.66 -2.28
N LYS A 236 -15.58 -17.03 -3.43
CA LYS A 236 -16.93 -17.08 -4.02
C LYS A 236 -17.26 -18.48 -4.57
N THR A 237 -16.29 -19.11 -5.21
CA THR A 237 -16.47 -20.39 -5.90
C THR A 237 -16.44 -21.58 -4.93
N TYR A 238 -15.53 -21.52 -3.95
CA TYR A 238 -15.18 -22.51 -2.94
C TYR A 238 -15.07 -21.88 -1.53
N PRO A 239 -16.19 -21.46 -0.90
CA PRO A 239 -16.16 -20.86 0.44
C PRO A 239 -15.51 -21.73 1.52
N GLN A 240 -15.62 -23.06 1.39
CA GLN A 240 -15.05 -24.04 2.32
C GLN A 240 -13.52 -24.06 2.33
N ALA A 241 -12.87 -23.60 1.26
CA ALA A 241 -11.41 -23.58 1.16
C ALA A 241 -10.75 -22.71 2.24
N VAL A 242 -11.49 -21.75 2.82
CA VAL A 242 -10.99 -20.89 3.91
C VAL A 242 -10.63 -21.67 5.18
N GLU A 243 -11.28 -22.83 5.41
CA GLU A 243 -11.04 -23.68 6.58
C GLU A 243 -9.90 -24.69 6.38
N TYR A 244 -9.31 -24.72 5.18
CA TYR A 244 -8.20 -25.60 4.88
C TYR A 244 -6.96 -25.28 5.72
N VAL A 245 -6.19 -26.33 5.96
CA VAL A 245 -4.95 -26.31 6.73
C VAL A 245 -3.86 -26.96 5.90
N ASP A 246 -2.72 -26.27 5.75
CA ASP A 246 -1.59 -26.79 5.00
C ASP A 246 -0.84 -27.92 5.73
N SER A 247 0.23 -28.42 5.11
CA SER A 247 1.08 -29.47 5.66
C SER A 247 1.81 -29.10 6.95
N GLU A 248 1.89 -27.82 7.31
CA GLU A 248 2.50 -27.33 8.56
C GLU A 248 1.44 -27.09 9.66
N GLY A 249 0.17 -27.43 9.39
CA GLY A 249 -0.92 -27.17 10.32
C GLY A 249 -1.37 -25.71 10.31
N ARG A 250 -0.88 -24.89 9.36
CA ARG A 250 -1.23 -23.48 9.24
C ARG A 250 -2.54 -23.33 8.48
N ASN A 251 -3.44 -22.55 9.02
CA ASN A 251 -4.59 -22.07 8.26
C ASN A 251 -4.25 -20.77 7.51
N VAL A 252 -5.20 -20.30 6.70
CA VAL A 252 -5.02 -19.12 5.85
C VAL A 252 -4.67 -17.83 6.63
N LEU A 253 -5.10 -17.70 7.90
CA LEU A 253 -4.76 -16.55 8.75
C LEU A 253 -3.31 -16.58 9.23
N HIS A 254 -2.76 -17.76 9.53
CA HIS A 254 -1.35 -17.89 9.91
C HIS A 254 -0.45 -17.41 8.77
N VAL A 255 -0.77 -17.81 7.53
CA VAL A 255 -0.07 -17.40 6.32
C VAL A 255 -0.23 -15.91 6.06
N ALA A 256 -1.46 -15.38 6.16
CA ALA A 256 -1.72 -13.95 5.99
C ALA A 256 -0.90 -13.07 6.96
N ILE A 257 -0.77 -13.50 8.22
CA ILE A 257 0.03 -12.79 9.22
C ILE A 257 1.53 -12.90 8.92
N LYS A 258 2.03 -14.11 8.62
CA LYS A 258 3.45 -14.33 8.29
C LYS A 258 3.88 -13.42 7.14
N TYR A 259 3.09 -13.36 6.07
CA TYR A 259 3.38 -12.57 4.86
C TYR A 259 2.79 -11.14 4.87
N ARG A 260 2.32 -10.65 6.03
CA ARG A 260 1.81 -9.28 6.23
C ARG A 260 0.67 -8.87 5.28
N GLN A 261 -0.13 -9.82 4.79
CA GLN A 261 -1.29 -9.57 3.92
C GLN A 261 -2.54 -9.17 4.71
N MET A 262 -2.49 -7.98 5.31
CA MET A 262 -3.55 -7.50 6.21
C MET A 262 -4.89 -7.20 5.51
N GLN A 263 -4.87 -6.90 4.21
CA GLN A 263 -6.11 -6.72 3.45
C GLN A 263 -6.95 -7.99 3.44
N PHE A 264 -6.30 -9.14 3.26
CA PHE A 264 -6.98 -10.42 3.30
C PHE A 264 -7.39 -10.82 4.72
N PHE A 265 -6.55 -10.52 5.73
CA PHE A 265 -6.93 -10.69 7.14
C PHE A 265 -8.26 -9.97 7.45
N ASP A 266 -8.44 -8.74 6.96
CA ASP A 266 -9.67 -7.95 7.15
C ASP A 266 -10.90 -8.58 6.46
N ILE A 267 -10.70 -9.30 5.36
CA ILE A 267 -11.76 -10.02 4.65
C ILE A 267 -12.21 -11.22 5.48
N VAL A 268 -11.28 -12.05 5.95
CA VAL A 268 -11.58 -13.23 6.76
C VAL A 268 -12.18 -12.85 8.12
N GLU A 269 -11.72 -11.74 8.72
CA GLU A 269 -12.25 -11.23 9.99
C GLU A 269 -13.77 -10.99 9.95
N LYS A 270 -14.30 -10.61 8.77
CA LYS A 270 -15.73 -10.34 8.57
C LYS A 270 -16.57 -11.58 8.30
N MET A 271 -15.97 -12.76 8.11
CA MET A 271 -16.70 -13.99 7.73
C MET A 271 -17.49 -14.64 8.88
N GLY A 272 -17.39 -14.15 10.12
CA GLY A 272 -18.19 -14.64 11.24
C GLY A 272 -17.74 -16.01 11.76
N THR A 273 -18.43 -17.09 11.39
CA THR A 273 -18.19 -18.44 11.96
C THR A 273 -16.84 -19.05 11.56
N PRO A 274 -16.40 -19.03 10.29
CA PRO A 274 -15.07 -19.50 9.90
C PRO A 274 -13.96 -18.80 10.70
N MET A 275 -14.06 -17.48 10.89
CA MET A 275 -13.11 -16.71 11.70
C MET A 275 -12.99 -17.24 13.14
N ARG A 276 -14.10 -17.60 13.81
CA ARG A 276 -14.04 -18.18 15.17
C ARG A 276 -13.31 -19.52 15.21
N ARG A 277 -13.45 -20.35 14.18
CA ARG A 277 -12.78 -21.66 14.09
C ARG A 277 -11.31 -21.51 13.77
N LEU A 278 -10.98 -20.64 12.81
CA LEU A 278 -9.60 -20.35 12.39
C LEU A 278 -8.76 -19.77 13.54
N LYS A 279 -9.32 -18.87 14.35
CA LYS A 279 -8.61 -18.29 15.51
C LYS A 279 -8.15 -19.32 16.55
N ARG A 280 -8.87 -20.44 16.68
CA ARG A 280 -8.59 -21.48 17.69
C ARG A 280 -7.52 -22.47 17.25
N LYS A 281 -7.20 -22.51 15.96
CA LYS A 281 -6.26 -23.48 15.41
C LYS A 281 -4.82 -23.05 15.73
N ILE A 282 -4.01 -24.03 16.09
CA ILE A 282 -2.56 -23.91 16.26
C ILE A 282 -1.86 -24.73 15.16
N THR A 283 -0.66 -24.31 14.78
CA THR A 283 0.18 -25.02 13.81
C THR A 283 0.72 -26.33 14.41
N HIS A 284 1.37 -27.17 13.60
CA HIS A 284 2.07 -28.35 14.12
C HIS A 284 3.15 -27.97 15.13
N GLN A 285 3.88 -26.87 14.91
CA GLN A 285 4.86 -26.31 15.85
C GLN A 285 4.27 -25.70 17.15
N GLY A 286 2.97 -25.85 17.39
CA GLY A 286 2.28 -25.23 18.52
C GLY A 286 2.12 -23.70 18.42
N ASN A 287 2.45 -23.08 17.29
CA ASN A 287 2.33 -21.64 17.12
C ASN A 287 0.85 -21.23 16.98
N SER A 288 0.42 -20.27 17.79
CA SER A 288 -0.86 -19.58 17.62
C SER A 288 -0.75 -18.48 16.56
N LEU A 289 -1.88 -17.88 16.14
CA LEU A 289 -1.87 -16.72 15.25
C LEU A 289 -0.97 -15.58 15.75
N LEU A 290 -0.85 -15.40 17.07
CA LEU A 290 -0.02 -14.34 17.65
C LEU A 290 1.47 -14.64 17.49
N HIS A 291 1.88 -15.91 17.58
CA HIS A 291 3.27 -16.32 17.33
C HIS A 291 3.71 -15.99 15.90
N MET A 292 2.81 -16.14 14.92
CA MET A 292 3.10 -15.89 13.50
C MET A 292 3.55 -14.45 13.21
N VAL A 293 3.25 -13.49 14.08
CA VAL A 293 3.73 -12.11 13.92
C VAL A 293 5.25 -12.04 14.13
N GLY A 294 5.79 -12.84 15.04
CA GLY A 294 7.22 -12.93 15.33
C GLY A 294 8.00 -13.79 14.33
N VAL A 295 7.34 -14.76 13.68
CA VAL A 295 7.98 -15.64 12.69
C VAL A 295 8.42 -14.82 11.47
N LYS A 296 9.71 -14.89 11.14
CA LYS A 296 10.29 -14.20 9.98
C LYS A 296 9.88 -14.85 8.66
N GLU A 297 9.84 -14.05 7.62
CA GLU A 297 9.68 -14.55 6.25
C GLU A 297 10.95 -15.30 5.83
N ASP A 298 10.78 -16.39 5.08
CA ASP A 298 11.92 -17.21 4.62
C ASP A 298 12.73 -16.49 3.51
N SER A 299 12.22 -15.36 2.99
CA SER A 299 12.90 -14.54 1.99
C SER A 299 13.64 -13.37 2.64
N GLU A 300 14.96 -13.37 2.48
CA GLU A 300 15.89 -12.29 2.87
C GLU A 300 15.76 -11.04 1.98
N ILE A 301 14.55 -10.67 1.53
CA ILE A 301 14.38 -9.40 0.81
C ILE A 301 14.51 -8.31 1.86
N ALA A 302 15.69 -7.65 1.88
CA ALA A 302 15.93 -6.48 2.70
C ALA A 302 14.85 -5.44 2.40
N ASP A 303 13.92 -5.26 3.34
CA ASP A 303 12.89 -4.22 3.22
C ASP A 303 13.61 -2.86 3.19
N MET A 304 13.45 -2.12 2.09
CA MET A 304 14.05 -0.80 1.91
C MET A 304 13.46 0.26 2.86
N ARG A 305 12.47 -0.10 3.68
CA ARG A 305 11.88 0.79 4.69
C ARG A 305 12.85 1.09 5.83
N SER A 306 12.65 2.24 6.47
CA SER A 306 13.38 2.59 7.70
C SER A 306 13.18 1.50 8.76
N PRO A 307 14.26 1.01 9.42
CA PRO A 307 14.16 0.01 10.47
C PRO A 307 13.14 0.38 11.56
N ALA A 308 13.05 1.67 11.89
CA ALA A 308 12.14 2.18 12.92
C ALA A 308 10.67 2.02 12.52
N LEU A 309 10.36 2.24 11.24
CA LEU A 309 9.02 2.06 10.71
C LEU A 309 8.64 0.58 10.69
N LEU A 310 9.56 -0.30 10.27
CA LEU A 310 9.33 -1.73 10.23
C LEU A 310 9.02 -2.30 11.62
N LEU A 311 9.82 -1.92 12.63
CA LEU A 311 9.59 -2.34 14.01
C LEU A 311 8.25 -1.82 14.55
N GLN A 312 7.91 -0.56 14.25
CA GLN A 312 6.62 0.02 14.63
C GLN A 312 5.44 -0.71 13.99
N GLU A 313 5.51 -1.01 12.69
CA GLU A 313 4.48 -1.76 11.96
C GLU A 313 4.29 -3.17 12.55
N ASN A 314 5.38 -3.88 12.83
CA ASN A 314 5.35 -5.20 13.46
C ASN A 314 4.70 -5.16 14.85
N LEU A 315 4.99 -4.13 15.66
CA LEU A 315 4.37 -3.95 16.98
C LEU A 315 2.87 -3.63 16.91
N LEU A 316 2.48 -2.77 15.97
CA LEU A 316 1.07 -2.47 15.74
C LEU A 316 0.31 -3.70 15.23
N LEU A 317 0.95 -4.51 14.39
CA LEU A 317 0.40 -5.78 13.95
C LEU A 317 0.25 -6.77 15.12
N PHE A 318 1.27 -6.89 15.97
CA PHE A 318 1.22 -7.76 17.15
C PHE A 318 0.04 -7.38 18.05
N GLU A 319 -0.11 -6.09 18.35
CA GLU A 319 -1.23 -5.56 19.13
C GLU A 319 -2.57 -5.83 18.45
N ARG A 320 -2.65 -5.64 17.13
CA ARG A 320 -3.87 -5.90 16.37
C ARG A 320 -4.27 -7.36 16.46
N VAL A 321 -3.35 -8.28 16.21
CA VAL A 321 -3.60 -9.73 16.30
C VAL A 321 -3.93 -10.11 17.75
N LYS A 322 -3.26 -9.53 18.73
CA LYS A 322 -3.54 -9.74 20.16
C LYS A 322 -4.95 -9.29 20.56
N ASN A 323 -5.48 -8.23 19.97
CA ASN A 323 -6.86 -7.78 20.22
C ASN A 323 -7.90 -8.65 19.50
N VAL A 324 -7.54 -9.21 18.35
CA VAL A 324 -8.40 -10.10 17.58
C VAL A 324 -8.47 -11.50 18.19
N CYS A 325 -7.34 -11.97 18.72
CA CYS A 325 -7.25 -13.20 19.50
C CYS A 325 -7.67 -12.91 20.95
N SER A 326 -8.32 -13.84 21.64
CA SER A 326 -8.58 -13.68 23.08
C SER A 326 -7.26 -13.67 23.86
N ALA A 327 -7.25 -13.05 25.06
CA ALA A 327 -6.12 -13.08 25.99
C ALA A 327 -5.62 -14.51 26.31
N TYR A 328 -6.50 -15.51 26.22
CA TYR A 328 -6.10 -16.92 26.35
C TYR A 328 -5.00 -17.34 25.34
N PHE A 329 -5.05 -16.82 24.11
CA PHE A 329 -4.09 -17.21 23.06
C PHE A 329 -2.72 -16.52 23.20
N SER A 330 -2.57 -15.53 24.10
CA SER A 330 -1.27 -14.93 24.40
C SER A 330 -0.43 -15.74 25.38
N GLU A 331 -1.05 -16.66 26.14
CA GLU A 331 -0.37 -17.52 27.12
C GLU A 331 -0.01 -18.89 26.55
N ILE A 332 -0.39 -19.18 25.29
CA ILE A 332 -0.01 -20.41 24.62
C ILE A 332 1.50 -20.44 24.45
N ILE A 333 2.07 -21.61 24.74
CA ILE A 333 3.49 -21.91 24.60
C ILE A 333 3.65 -22.81 23.38
N ASN A 334 4.57 -22.45 22.48
CA ASN A 334 4.89 -23.26 21.31
C ASN A 334 5.83 -24.43 21.64
N GLU A 335 6.18 -25.25 20.66
CA GLU A 335 7.10 -26.39 20.86
C GLU A 335 8.51 -25.97 21.32
N GLU A 336 8.91 -24.71 21.06
CA GLU A 336 10.17 -24.15 21.56
C GLU A 336 10.11 -23.68 23.02
N GLY A 337 8.97 -23.87 23.71
CA GLY A 337 8.80 -23.46 25.09
C GLY A 337 8.61 -21.96 25.27
N LYS A 338 8.22 -21.21 24.22
CA LYS A 338 8.07 -19.75 24.25
C LYS A 338 6.63 -19.32 24.08
N THR A 339 6.27 -18.22 24.73
CA THR A 339 5.05 -17.47 24.42
C THR A 339 5.21 -16.63 23.15
N ALA A 340 4.10 -16.14 22.60
CA ALA A 340 4.14 -15.30 21.40
C ALA A 340 4.93 -13.99 21.63
N GLU A 341 4.87 -13.43 22.84
CA GLU A 341 5.58 -12.20 23.19
C GLU A 341 7.09 -12.43 23.34
N GLU A 342 7.49 -13.55 23.92
CA GLU A 342 8.90 -13.97 24.00
C GLU A 342 9.48 -14.25 22.62
N LEU A 343 8.75 -14.99 21.77
CA LEU A 343 9.17 -15.25 20.40
C LEU A 343 9.32 -13.95 19.61
N PHE A 344 8.32 -13.06 19.69
CA PHE A 344 8.36 -11.76 19.02
C PHE A 344 9.54 -10.91 19.50
N THR A 345 9.80 -10.88 20.82
CA THR A 345 10.92 -10.14 21.40
C THR A 345 12.26 -10.70 20.94
N LYS A 346 12.41 -12.04 20.93
CA LYS A 346 13.62 -12.72 20.48
C LYS A 346 13.92 -12.41 19.01
N GLU A 347 12.92 -12.55 18.13
CA GLU A 347 13.09 -12.37 16.69
C GLU A 347 13.37 -10.92 16.29
N ASN A 348 12.83 -9.94 17.03
CA ASN A 348 13.06 -8.52 16.79
C ASN A 348 14.25 -7.94 17.56
N THR A 349 15.10 -8.75 18.21
CA THR A 349 16.28 -8.24 18.94
C THR A 349 17.26 -7.48 18.04
N THR A 350 17.60 -8.05 16.88
CA THR A 350 18.52 -7.42 15.91
C THR A 350 17.94 -6.12 15.36
N LEU A 351 16.69 -6.16 14.88
CA LEU A 351 15.97 -5.00 14.37
C LEU A 351 15.86 -3.90 15.44
N ARG A 352 15.57 -4.25 16.69
CA ARG A 352 15.54 -3.30 17.81
C ARG A 352 16.89 -2.65 18.04
N SER A 353 17.99 -3.39 17.93
CA SER A 353 19.34 -2.81 18.03
C SER A 353 19.61 -1.80 16.92
N GLU A 354 19.29 -2.15 15.68
CA GLU A 354 19.44 -1.23 14.53
C GLU A 354 18.59 0.04 14.69
N VAL A 355 17.35 -0.10 15.18
CA VAL A 355 16.47 1.02 15.47
C VAL A 355 17.01 1.90 16.60
N ASN A 356 17.54 1.29 17.66
CA ASN A 356 18.16 2.03 18.76
C ASN A 356 19.30 2.91 18.25
N ASP A 357 20.21 2.33 17.45
CA ASP A 357 21.36 3.05 16.92
C ASP A 357 20.94 4.13 15.93
N TRP A 358 19.99 3.83 15.05
CA TRP A 358 19.42 4.81 14.14
C TRP A 358 18.77 5.98 14.89
N LEU A 359 18.01 5.69 15.93
CA LEU A 359 17.28 6.70 16.70
C LEU A 359 18.23 7.57 17.54
N LYS A 360 19.26 6.98 18.14
CA LYS A 360 20.32 7.73 18.85
C LYS A 360 21.06 8.69 17.92
N ARG A 361 21.57 8.18 16.79
CA ARG A 361 22.26 9.02 15.79
C ARG A 361 21.37 10.14 15.28
N THR A 362 20.09 9.86 15.01
CA THR A 362 19.14 10.88 14.56
C THR A 362 18.88 11.92 15.65
N ALA A 363 18.65 11.50 16.89
CA ALA A 363 18.41 12.41 18.00
C ALA A 363 19.63 13.28 18.33
N GLU A 364 20.85 12.72 18.30
CA GLU A 364 22.11 13.46 18.46
C GLU A 364 22.26 14.54 17.37
N ASN A 365 22.14 14.15 16.11
CA ASN A 365 22.27 15.07 14.97
C ASN A 365 21.21 16.18 15.03
N CYS A 366 19.95 15.85 15.31
CA CYS A 366 18.89 16.84 15.42
C CYS A 366 19.04 17.74 16.66
N THR A 367 19.61 17.23 17.75
CA THR A 367 19.94 18.04 18.93
C THR A 367 21.01 19.08 18.59
N ILE A 368 22.07 18.68 17.88
CA ILE A 368 23.12 19.60 17.43
C ILE A 368 22.51 20.70 16.54
N VAL A 369 21.68 20.33 15.56
CA VAL A 369 20.99 21.30 14.68
C VAL A 369 20.08 22.24 15.48
N ALA A 370 19.31 21.73 16.44
CA ALA A 370 18.44 22.54 17.29
C ALA A 370 19.24 23.56 18.12
N VAL A 371 20.35 23.13 18.73
CA VAL A 371 21.25 24.02 19.48
C VAL A 371 21.84 25.08 18.57
N LEU A 372 22.33 24.72 17.38
CA LEU A 372 22.86 25.69 16.41
C LEU A 372 21.82 26.75 16.04
N ILE A 373 20.58 26.34 15.72
CA ILE A 373 19.49 27.29 15.41
C ILE A 373 19.20 28.21 16.61
N ALA A 374 19.08 27.64 17.81
CA ALA A 374 18.85 28.41 19.02
C ALA A 374 19.98 29.41 19.28
N THR A 375 21.25 29.04 19.07
CA THR A 375 22.40 29.95 19.25
C THR A 375 22.41 31.10 18.26
N VAL A 376 22.10 30.84 16.98
CA VAL A 376 22.06 31.90 15.96
C VAL A 376 20.89 32.86 16.20
N ALA A 377 19.71 32.33 16.54
CA ALA A 377 18.55 33.16 16.89
C ALA A 377 18.82 33.97 18.18
N PHE A 378 19.40 33.35 19.21
CA PHE A 378 19.78 34.07 20.44
C PHE A 378 20.78 35.19 20.17
N ALA A 379 21.77 34.98 19.30
CA ALA A 379 22.70 36.03 18.90
C ALA A 379 21.98 37.19 18.16
N ALA A 380 21.01 36.86 17.29
CA ALA A 380 20.18 37.85 16.59
C ALA A 380 19.31 38.67 17.56
N ALA A 381 18.84 38.07 18.67
CA ALA A 381 18.09 38.78 19.71
C ALA A 381 18.89 39.91 20.38
N TYR A 382 20.20 39.75 20.56
CA TYR A 382 21.08 40.79 21.13
C TYR A 382 21.63 41.74 20.05
N THR A 383 21.75 41.29 18.82
CA THR A 383 22.20 42.08 17.67
C THR A 383 21.02 42.60 16.86
N ILE A 384 20.08 43.27 17.55
CA ILE A 384 18.84 43.78 16.96
C ILE A 384 19.10 44.64 15.72
N PRO A 385 18.29 44.49 14.65
CA PRO A 385 18.40 45.30 13.44
C PRO A 385 18.28 46.79 13.75
N GLY A 386 19.23 47.59 13.25
CA GLY A 386 19.29 49.03 13.51
C GLY A 386 19.91 49.44 14.85
N GLY A 387 20.21 48.48 15.73
CA GLY A 387 20.85 48.73 17.02
C GLY A 387 19.98 49.45 18.05
N PRO A 388 20.47 49.57 19.31
CA PRO A 388 19.81 50.34 20.35
C PRO A 388 20.07 51.84 20.18
N ASN A 389 19.11 52.67 20.58
CA ASN A 389 19.29 54.10 20.72
C ASN A 389 20.26 54.38 21.88
N GLN A 390 21.30 55.19 21.62
CA GLN A 390 22.38 55.48 22.59
C GLN A 390 21.88 56.19 23.86
N SER A 391 20.73 56.85 23.80
CA SER A 391 20.18 57.62 24.93
C SER A 391 19.18 56.85 25.80
N THR A 392 18.38 55.95 25.20
CA THR A 392 17.29 55.26 25.89
C THR A 392 17.47 53.75 25.98
N GLY A 393 18.39 53.17 25.20
CA GLY A 393 18.59 51.73 25.11
C GLY A 393 17.53 50.98 24.29
N TYR A 394 16.44 51.63 23.87
CA TYR A 394 15.38 51.00 23.07
C TYR A 394 15.81 50.77 21.61
N PRO A 395 15.30 49.73 20.93
CA PRO A 395 15.54 49.50 19.51
C PRO A 395 15.16 50.71 18.65
N VAL A 396 16.04 51.14 17.74
CA VAL A 396 15.78 52.29 16.86
C VAL A 396 14.61 52.03 15.89
N LEU A 397 14.39 50.76 15.51
CA LEU A 397 13.37 50.37 14.54
C LEU A 397 12.06 49.86 15.18
N LEU A 398 11.83 50.17 16.46
CA LEU A 398 10.69 49.64 17.24
C LEU A 398 9.33 49.90 16.57
N ASP A 399 9.15 51.08 15.95
CA ASP A 399 7.88 51.51 15.34
C ASP A 399 7.59 50.85 13.99
N GLN A 400 8.54 50.10 13.42
CA GLN A 400 8.36 49.45 12.12
C GLN A 400 7.63 48.10 12.29
N PRO A 401 6.59 47.81 11.48
CA PRO A 401 5.81 46.57 11.63
C PRO A 401 6.66 45.30 11.43
N PHE A 402 7.67 45.37 10.55
CA PHE A 402 8.59 44.26 10.32
C PHE A 402 9.52 43.97 11.52
N PHE A 403 9.74 44.95 12.40
CA PHE A 403 10.51 44.75 13.64
C PHE A 403 9.74 43.86 14.62
N VAL A 404 8.42 44.02 14.71
CA VAL A 404 7.55 43.14 15.50
C VAL A 404 7.53 41.72 14.95
N ILE A 405 7.48 41.56 13.62
CA ILE A 405 7.54 40.24 12.98
C ILE A 405 8.90 39.56 13.24
N PHE A 406 9.99 40.33 13.16
CA PHE A 406 11.33 39.86 13.50
C PHE A 406 11.41 39.36 14.96
N THR A 407 11.00 40.17 15.94
CA THR A 407 11.11 39.80 17.36
C THR A 407 10.25 38.59 17.70
N ILE A 408 9.01 38.52 17.19
CA ILE A 408 8.14 37.34 17.37
C ILE A 408 8.76 36.11 16.71
N GLY A 409 9.24 36.22 15.47
CA GLY A 409 9.85 35.11 14.74
C GLY A 409 11.09 34.57 15.44
N ASP A 410 11.93 35.45 15.97
CA ASP A 410 13.17 35.08 16.66
C ASP A 410 12.88 34.37 18.00
N VAL A 411 11.97 34.91 18.82
CA VAL A 411 11.54 34.27 20.08
C VAL A 411 10.87 32.92 19.84
N LEU A 412 10.00 32.82 18.83
CA LEU A 412 9.37 31.55 18.46
C LEU A 412 10.40 30.55 17.92
N SER A 413 11.39 31.01 17.16
CA SER A 413 12.48 30.16 16.67
C SER A 413 13.24 29.51 17.83
N ILE A 414 13.67 30.31 18.82
CA ILE A 414 14.41 29.83 20.00
C ILE A 414 13.57 28.87 20.82
N THR A 415 12.32 29.25 21.13
CA THR A 415 11.44 28.42 21.96
C THR A 415 11.15 27.07 21.31
N PHE A 416 10.87 27.02 20.01
CA PHE A 416 10.67 25.77 19.30
C PHE A 416 11.96 24.94 19.16
N ALA A 417 13.12 25.57 18.96
CA ALA A 417 14.42 24.88 18.93
C ALA A 417 14.75 24.23 20.27
N LEU A 418 14.63 24.97 21.39
CA LEU A 418 14.89 24.44 22.73
C LEU A 418 13.89 23.34 23.11
N THR A 419 12.61 23.51 22.76
CA THR A 419 11.60 22.47 22.99
C THR A 419 11.90 21.22 22.15
N SER A 420 12.34 21.39 20.91
CA SER A 420 12.79 20.28 20.06
C SER A 420 14.00 19.56 20.67
N MET A 421 15.00 20.31 21.15
CA MET A 421 16.17 19.77 21.83
C MET A 421 15.77 18.92 23.05
N ILE A 422 14.88 19.41 23.91
CA ILE A 422 14.41 18.67 25.09
C ILE A 422 13.74 17.34 24.67
N ASN A 423 12.97 17.34 23.59
CA ASN A 423 12.34 16.11 23.08
C ASN A 423 13.38 15.09 22.57
N PHE A 424 14.40 15.53 21.83
CA PHE A 424 15.48 14.65 21.39
C PHE A 424 16.33 14.13 22.55
N LEU A 425 16.62 14.98 23.55
CA LEU A 425 17.28 14.54 24.77
C LEU A 425 16.44 13.50 25.52
N SER A 426 15.12 13.67 25.58
CA SER A 426 14.20 12.69 26.16
C SER A 426 14.17 11.35 25.42
N ILE A 427 14.57 11.31 24.15
CA ILE A 427 14.77 10.08 23.38
C ILE A 427 16.10 9.43 23.78
N LEU A 428 17.18 10.21 23.87
CA LEU A 428 18.51 9.71 24.27
C LEU A 428 18.54 9.13 25.69
N THR A 429 17.74 9.67 26.60
CA THR A 429 17.62 9.19 27.98
C THR A 429 16.59 8.07 28.17
N SER A 430 15.93 7.60 27.11
CA SER A 430 14.90 6.56 27.22
C SER A 430 15.49 5.17 27.42
N SER A 431 14.72 4.25 28.03
CA SER A 431 15.11 2.85 28.24
C SER A 431 15.07 1.99 26.97
N PHE A 432 14.53 2.52 25.87
CA PHE A 432 14.34 1.84 24.59
C PHE A 432 13.67 0.46 24.73
N LEU A 433 12.66 0.33 25.60
CA LEU A 433 11.90 -0.91 25.76
C LEU A 433 11.01 -1.17 24.53
N LEU A 434 10.76 -2.45 24.22
CA LEU A 434 10.05 -2.84 23.00
C LEU A 434 8.66 -2.17 22.88
N HIS A 435 7.93 -2.07 24.00
CA HIS A 435 6.61 -1.44 24.03
C HIS A 435 6.64 0.09 23.80
N GLU A 436 7.77 0.76 24.04
CA GLU A 436 7.94 2.20 23.84
C GLU A 436 7.98 2.56 22.34
N PHE A 437 8.51 1.66 21.50
CA PHE A 437 8.52 1.80 20.04
C PHE A 437 7.14 1.84 19.40
N ARG A 438 6.10 1.39 20.12
CA ARG A 438 4.73 1.40 19.62
C ARG A 438 4.21 2.84 19.47
N ARG A 439 4.44 3.68 20.48
CA ARG A 439 3.78 4.99 20.56
C ARG A 439 4.66 6.10 21.13
N SER A 440 5.35 5.89 22.26
CA SER A 440 6.07 6.98 22.93
C SER A 440 7.26 7.48 22.11
N LEU A 441 8.13 6.59 21.63
CA LEU A 441 9.33 6.96 20.88
C LEU A 441 9.01 7.61 19.52
N PRO A 442 8.14 7.03 18.66
CA PRO A 442 7.75 7.68 17.40
C PRO A 442 7.06 9.03 17.61
N GLN A 443 6.26 9.19 18.67
CA GLN A 443 5.61 10.47 18.98
C GLN A 443 6.62 11.54 19.39
N LYS A 444 7.56 11.21 20.29
CA LYS A 444 8.64 12.13 20.68
C LYS A 444 9.48 12.53 19.47
N LEU A 445 9.84 11.57 18.61
CA LEU A 445 10.60 11.81 17.39
C LEU A 445 9.85 12.73 16.43
N THR A 446 8.58 12.42 16.15
CA THR A 446 7.75 13.21 15.25
C THR A 446 7.56 14.63 15.79
N LEU A 447 7.26 14.77 17.08
CA LEU A 447 7.07 16.07 17.72
C LEU A 447 8.37 16.90 17.68
N GLY A 448 9.52 16.30 18.03
CA GLY A 448 10.82 16.95 17.92
C GLY A 448 11.11 17.45 16.50
N VAL A 449 11.00 16.56 15.49
CA VAL A 449 11.22 16.95 14.08
C VAL A 449 10.26 18.05 13.64
N THR A 450 8.97 17.99 14.02
CA THR A 450 8.01 19.05 13.65
C THR A 450 8.33 20.41 14.28
N LEU A 451 8.78 20.43 15.54
CA LEU A 451 9.21 21.66 16.22
C LEU A 451 10.50 22.21 15.63
N LEU A 452 11.45 21.35 15.27
CA LEU A 452 12.68 21.75 14.59
C LEU A 452 12.39 22.42 13.24
N ILE A 453 11.50 21.83 12.45
CA ILE A 453 11.03 22.37 11.17
C ILE A 453 10.35 23.74 11.37
N LEU A 454 9.51 23.86 12.39
CA LEU A 454 8.83 25.12 12.72
C LEU A 454 9.84 26.20 13.17
N SER A 455 10.86 25.83 13.93
CA SER A 455 11.94 26.72 14.36
C SER A 455 12.71 27.29 13.17
N VAL A 456 13.18 26.43 12.25
CA VAL A 456 13.84 26.86 11.01
C VAL A 456 12.96 27.82 10.20
N SER A 457 11.67 27.52 10.11
CA SER A 457 10.72 28.37 9.37
C SER A 457 10.59 29.76 9.99
N MET A 458 10.49 29.84 11.33
CA MET A 458 10.42 31.12 12.06
C MET A 458 11.72 31.91 11.95
N MET A 459 12.87 31.24 12.03
CA MET A 459 14.18 31.87 11.84
C MET A 459 14.31 32.50 10.44
N MET A 460 13.86 31.81 9.39
CA MET A 460 13.91 32.34 8.03
C MET A 460 12.95 33.53 7.84
N LEU A 461 11.80 33.54 8.52
CA LEU A 461 10.88 34.69 8.54
C LEU A 461 11.50 35.90 9.25
N ALA A 462 12.20 35.66 10.37
CA ALA A 462 12.95 36.70 11.08
C ALA A 462 14.04 37.29 10.18
N PHE A 463 14.83 36.44 9.50
CA PHE A 463 15.85 36.87 8.53
C PHE A 463 15.27 37.67 7.36
N ALA A 464 14.14 37.25 6.78
CA ALA A 464 13.48 38.02 5.73
C ALA A 464 13.05 39.42 6.23
N SER A 465 12.58 39.49 7.48
CA SER A 465 12.17 40.74 8.13
C SER A 465 13.36 41.67 8.39
N THR A 466 14.52 41.15 8.82
CA THR A 466 15.73 41.97 9.03
C THR A 466 16.24 42.57 7.73
N ILE A 467 16.22 41.82 6.63
CA ILE A 467 16.59 42.32 5.31
C ILE A 467 15.68 43.47 4.86
N ILE A 468 14.37 43.35 5.06
CA ILE A 468 13.41 44.42 4.73
C ILE A 468 13.65 45.67 5.59
N LEU A 469 13.95 45.49 6.88
CA LEU A 469 14.24 46.58 7.82
C LEU A 469 15.55 47.31 7.50
N MET A 470 16.60 46.58 7.10
CA MET A 470 17.92 47.15 6.85
C MET A 470 18.04 47.88 5.51
N ILE A 471 17.30 47.46 4.47
CA ILE A 471 17.44 48.09 3.15
C ILE A 471 16.63 49.39 3.08
N HIS A 472 17.29 50.51 3.36
CA HIS A 472 16.71 51.86 3.30
C HIS A 472 17.06 52.65 2.00
N TYR A 473 17.49 51.97 0.92
CA TYR A 473 17.92 52.65 -0.31
C TYR A 473 16.80 52.88 -1.35
N LYS A 474 16.96 53.95 -2.15
CA LYS A 474 16.04 54.46 -3.19
C LYS A 474 15.78 53.48 -4.35
N GLU A 475 16.64 52.50 -4.60
CA GLU A 475 16.49 51.61 -5.75
C GLU A 475 15.62 50.39 -5.44
N ARG A 476 14.46 50.33 -6.11
CA ARG A 476 13.44 49.28 -5.95
C ARG A 476 13.94 47.89 -6.34
N TRP A 477 14.90 47.80 -7.26
CA TRP A 477 15.40 46.53 -7.82
C TRP A 477 16.25 45.73 -6.83
N THR A 478 17.10 46.37 -6.02
CA THR A 478 17.93 45.68 -5.03
C THR A 478 17.09 45.09 -3.89
N LYS A 479 16.04 45.80 -3.47
CA LYS A 479 15.03 45.29 -2.52
C LYS A 479 14.35 44.04 -3.06
N ILE A 480 13.83 44.09 -4.29
CA ILE A 480 13.12 42.96 -4.89
C ILE A 480 14.06 41.76 -5.06
N ALA A 481 15.30 41.98 -5.51
CA ALA A 481 16.29 40.91 -5.68
C ALA A 481 16.69 40.25 -4.36
N LEU A 482 17.02 41.03 -3.32
CA LEU A 482 17.44 40.48 -2.02
C LEU A 482 16.29 39.81 -1.28
N SER A 483 15.08 40.38 -1.34
CA SER A 483 13.88 39.72 -0.80
C SER A 483 13.58 38.42 -1.53
N SER A 484 13.67 38.39 -2.86
CA SER A 484 13.46 37.15 -3.63
C SER A 484 14.47 36.06 -3.26
N MET A 485 15.72 36.41 -2.95
CA MET A 485 16.73 35.46 -2.48
C MET A 485 16.48 34.98 -1.05
N ALA A 486 16.01 35.84 -0.15
CA ALA A 486 15.67 35.46 1.23
C ALA A 486 14.45 34.53 1.32
N PHE A 487 13.48 34.68 0.41
CA PHE A 487 12.30 33.80 0.35
C PHE A 487 12.57 32.45 -0.34
N LEU A 488 13.64 32.32 -1.13
CA LEU A 488 13.95 31.10 -1.86
C LEU A 488 14.12 29.88 -0.92
N PRO A 489 14.93 29.93 0.15
CA PRO A 489 14.99 28.84 1.14
C PRO A 489 13.63 28.52 1.78
N VAL A 490 12.82 29.53 2.09
CA VAL A 490 11.46 29.35 2.65
C VAL A 490 10.56 28.59 1.69
N THR A 491 10.60 28.92 0.40
CA THR A 491 9.80 28.24 -0.62
C THR A 491 10.24 26.79 -0.84
N ILE A 492 11.55 26.53 -0.89
CA ILE A 492 12.09 25.15 -1.00
C ILE A 492 11.66 24.31 0.20
N PHE A 493 11.73 24.89 1.40
CA PHE A 493 11.31 24.21 2.62
C PHE A 493 9.81 23.94 2.62
N ALA A 494 8.98 24.93 2.30
CA ALA A 494 7.54 24.78 2.20
C ALA A 494 7.14 23.68 1.20
N VAL A 495 7.78 23.61 0.02
CA VAL A 495 7.50 22.59 -1.00
C VAL A 495 7.97 21.20 -0.56
N SER A 496 9.17 21.10 0.02
CA SER A 496 9.76 19.80 0.43
C SER A 496 8.94 19.13 1.54
N TYR A 497 8.38 19.92 2.45
CA TYR A 497 7.62 19.41 3.59
C TYR A 497 6.09 19.54 3.44
N PHE A 498 5.61 20.05 2.30
CA PHE A 498 4.17 20.15 2.00
C PHE A 498 3.41 18.82 2.16
N PRO A 499 3.91 17.65 1.68
CA PRO A 499 3.22 16.38 1.87
C PRO A 499 3.05 16.00 3.34
N LEU A 500 4.06 16.30 4.17
CA LEU A 500 4.04 16.08 5.61
C LEU A 500 3.02 17.00 6.28
N TYR A 501 2.99 18.28 5.92
CA TYR A 501 2.03 19.25 6.44
C TYR A 501 0.58 18.86 6.12
N VAL A 502 0.31 18.41 4.89
CA VAL A 502 -1.01 17.90 4.48
C VAL A 502 -1.41 16.66 5.27
N SER A 503 -0.45 15.75 5.54
CA SER A 503 -0.70 14.55 6.36
C SER A 503 -1.04 14.90 7.81
N LEU A 504 -0.26 15.79 8.42
CA LEU A 504 -0.49 16.29 9.78
C LEU A 504 -1.83 17.06 9.87
N TRP A 505 -2.14 17.90 8.90
CA TRP A 505 -3.41 18.66 8.86
C TRP A 505 -4.63 17.74 8.75
N LYS A 506 -4.53 16.65 7.98
CA LYS A 506 -5.60 15.63 7.90
C LYS A 506 -5.79 14.92 9.24
N ASN A 507 -4.70 14.52 9.89
CA ASN A 507 -4.74 13.84 11.19
C ASN A 507 -5.23 14.77 12.31
N PHE A 508 -4.79 16.02 12.30
CA PHE A 508 -5.24 17.05 13.23
C PHE A 508 -6.73 17.34 13.05
N ASN A 509 -7.21 17.57 11.83
CA ASN A 509 -8.64 17.75 11.56
C ASN A 509 -9.47 16.52 11.91
N TYR A 510 -8.93 15.31 11.73
CA TYR A 510 -9.60 14.09 12.16
C TYR A 510 -9.73 14.02 13.69
N SER A 511 -8.65 14.29 14.42
CA SER A 511 -8.63 14.36 15.88
C SER A 511 -9.52 15.49 16.43
N LEU A 512 -9.51 16.66 15.79
CA LEU A 512 -10.35 17.80 16.15
C LEU A 512 -11.83 17.48 15.91
N ARG A 513 -12.18 16.78 14.82
CA ARG A 513 -13.55 16.29 14.56
C ARG A 513 -13.98 15.18 15.51
N LYS A 514 -13.02 14.41 16.07
CA LYS A 514 -13.29 13.38 17.08
C LYS A 514 -13.52 14.04 18.45
N LEU A 515 -12.72 15.05 18.80
CA LEU A 515 -12.92 15.90 19.97
C LEU A 515 -14.22 16.71 19.89
N ALA A 516 -14.52 17.33 18.75
CA ALA A 516 -15.77 18.07 18.52
C ALA A 516 -17.02 17.17 18.59
N ARG A 517 -16.87 15.85 18.38
CA ARG A 517 -17.94 14.87 18.60
C ARG A 517 -18.03 14.36 20.06
N ALA A 518 -16.95 14.52 20.84
CA ALA A 518 -16.91 14.17 22.26
C ALA A 518 -17.46 15.30 23.16
N PHE A 519 -17.54 16.53 22.65
CA PHE A 519 -18.25 17.61 23.34
C PHE A 519 -19.76 17.57 23.00
N PRO A 520 -20.66 17.43 23.98
CA PRO A 520 -22.09 17.59 23.73
C PRO A 520 -22.35 19.02 23.25
N ARG A 521 -23.09 19.18 22.15
CA ARG A 521 -23.55 20.49 21.66
C ARG A 521 -24.39 21.14 22.76
N CYS A 522 -23.84 22.12 23.47
CA CYS A 522 -24.64 23.04 24.28
C CYS A 522 -25.62 23.75 23.34
N LYS A 523 -26.90 23.39 23.43
CA LYS A 523 -27.98 24.21 22.89
C LYS A 523 -27.98 25.52 23.67
N PHE A 524 -27.43 26.57 23.07
CA PHE A 524 -27.71 27.93 23.51
C PHE A 524 -29.22 28.15 23.36
N ILE A 525 -29.92 28.31 24.48
CA ILE A 525 -31.31 28.74 24.52
C ILE A 525 -31.30 30.18 24.01
N SER A 526 -31.76 30.39 22.78
CA SER A 526 -32.07 31.72 22.28
C SER A 526 -33.27 32.26 23.06
N GLY A 527 -33.04 33.29 23.87
CA GLY A 527 -34.09 34.06 24.51
C GLY A 527 -35.04 34.64 23.46
N ARG A 528 -36.34 34.47 23.69
CA ARG A 528 -37.38 35.18 22.92
C ARG A 528 -37.21 36.69 23.12
N PRO A 529 -37.40 37.52 22.08
CA PRO A 529 -37.51 38.96 22.25
C PRO A 529 -38.81 39.27 22.99
N ARG A 530 -38.73 40.13 24.00
CA ARG A 530 -39.87 40.61 24.78
C ARG A 530 -40.28 41.93 24.14
N ASP A 531 -41.32 41.91 23.31
CA ASP A 531 -41.97 43.12 22.83
C ASP A 531 -42.71 43.77 23.99
N SER A 532 -42.42 45.04 24.25
CA SER A 532 -43.23 45.92 25.09
C SER A 532 -43.79 47.05 24.24
N PRO A 533 -45.02 47.45 24.52
CA PRO A 533 -45.32 48.88 24.60
C PRO A 533 -45.96 49.23 25.95
N LEU A 534 -45.42 50.28 26.57
CA LEU A 534 -46.11 51.15 27.53
C LEU A 534 -47.36 51.77 26.85
N PRO A 535 -48.42 52.21 27.56
CA PRO A 535 -48.38 53.05 28.79
C PRO A 535 -49.45 52.60 29.82
N SER A 536 -49.79 53.20 30.95
CA SER A 536 -49.66 54.55 31.55
C SER A 536 -50.04 54.44 33.04
N SER A 537 -49.45 55.35 33.83
CA SER A 537 -50.01 56.06 35.00
C SER A 537 -50.51 55.33 36.26
N SER A 538 -50.05 55.90 37.39
CA SER A 538 -50.70 56.01 38.70
C SER A 538 -50.88 54.70 39.50
N SER A 539 -50.61 54.62 40.80
CA SER A 539 -50.23 55.57 41.84
C SER A 539 -50.20 54.79 43.15
N LEU A 540 -49.49 55.31 44.15
CA LEU A 540 -49.73 55.12 45.59
C LEU A 540 -49.35 53.73 46.14
N HIS A 541 -48.39 53.72 47.09
CA HIS A 541 -48.59 53.39 48.52
C HIS A 541 -48.94 51.89 48.73
N GLU A 542 -48.38 51.15 49.67
CA GLU A 542 -47.60 51.36 50.88
C GLU A 542 -47.19 49.94 51.31
N SER A 543 -46.13 49.82 52.12
CA SER A 543 -46.08 48.94 53.31
C SER A 543 -46.76 47.55 53.22
N GLU A 544 -46.12 46.43 53.48
CA GLU A 544 -45.53 46.03 54.75
C GLU A 544 -45.22 44.54 54.51
N SER A 545 -43.98 44.12 54.75
CA SER A 545 -43.59 43.40 55.95
C SER A 545 -43.95 41.91 55.97
N THR A 546 -42.91 41.15 56.34
CA THR A 546 -42.98 39.87 57.06
C THR A 546 -43.58 38.68 56.31
N LYS A 547 -43.14 37.43 56.49
CA LYS A 547 -42.25 36.75 57.43
C LYS A 547 -42.00 35.38 56.77
N PHE A 548 -40.76 34.89 56.77
CA PHE A 548 -40.34 33.72 57.57
C PHE A 548 -40.99 32.37 57.25
N GLY A 549 -40.12 31.34 57.19
CA GLY A 549 -40.47 29.92 57.30
C GLY A 549 -39.90 29.14 56.12
N ILE A 550 -38.61 28.82 56.07
CA ILE A 550 -37.91 27.76 56.84
C ILE A 550 -38.50 26.36 56.59
N SER A 551 -37.55 25.45 56.37
CA SER A 551 -37.59 24.00 56.59
C SER A 551 -37.93 23.16 55.36
N THR A 552 -36.90 22.52 54.77
CA THR A 552 -36.49 21.11 55.01
C THR A 552 -37.41 20.13 54.30
N SER A 553 -37.04 18.96 53.84
CA SER A 553 -35.80 18.22 53.59
C SER A 553 -36.31 16.85 53.10
N TYR A 554 -35.45 16.08 52.42
CA TYR A 554 -35.61 14.66 52.05
C TYR A 554 -36.58 14.45 50.86
N TYR A 555 -36.20 13.75 49.79
CA TYR A 555 -35.31 12.59 49.66
C TYR A 555 -34.33 12.70 48.49
#